data_AF-A0A4Q3TB89-F1
#
_entry.id   AF-A0A4Q3TB89-F1
#
_cell.length_a   1.000
_cell.length_b   1.000
_cell.length_c   1.000
_cell.angle_alpha   90.00
_cell.angle_beta   90.00
_cell.angle_gamma   90.00
#
_symmetry.space_group_name_H-M   'P 1'
#
loop_
_entity.id
_entity.type
_entity.pdbx_description
1 polymer ?
#
loop_
_entity_poly.entity_id
_entity_poly.type
_entity_poly.pdbx_seq_one_letter_code
_entity_poly.pdbx_strand_id
1 'polypeptide(L)'
;ADLKNWKGNQKNSGFLPEERAWMTRLLDAGAEGAGLVDVYRHLQPDTTDACYTWWSNRGQAYAKNVGWRLDYHLATPTLAALARSEHIYKTVKFSDHAPITVDYDFDL
;
A
#
# COMPACT_ATOMS: atom_id res chain seq x y z
N ALA A 1 -7.69 -1.88 5.93
CA ALA A 1 -6.93 -0.80 6.62
C ALA A 1 -5.45 -1.07 6.49
N ASP A 2 -4.62 -0.06 6.21
CA ASP A 2 -3.21 -0.23 5.79
C ASP A 2 -2.23 -0.60 6.91
N LEU A 3 -2.72 -0.73 8.14
CA LEU A 3 -1.91 -1.08 9.30
C LEU A 3 -2.72 -1.86 10.34
N LYS A 4 -2.20 -3.02 10.76
CA LYS A 4 -2.68 -3.70 11.94
C LYS A 4 -2.30 -2.94 13.21
N ASN A 5 -3.20 -2.87 14.20
CA ASN A 5 -2.97 -2.20 15.49
C ASN A 5 -2.61 -0.70 15.36
N TRP A 6 -3.23 0.00 14.40
CA TRP A 6 -2.93 1.41 14.08
C TRP A 6 -2.98 2.37 15.28
N LYS A 7 -3.88 2.15 16.25
CA LYS A 7 -4.07 3.05 17.41
C LYS A 7 -2.77 3.28 18.18
N GLY A 8 -2.00 2.22 18.43
CA GLY A 8 -0.74 2.29 19.16
C GLY A 8 0.46 2.74 18.33
N ASN A 9 0.34 2.75 17.00
CA ASN A 9 1.43 3.05 16.08
C ASN A 9 1.42 4.50 15.58
N GLN A 10 0.50 5.35 16.04
CA GLN A 10 0.40 6.76 15.64
C GLN A 10 1.64 7.61 15.94
N LYS A 11 2.58 7.10 16.75
CA LYS A 11 3.85 7.75 17.10
C LYS A 11 5.08 7.05 16.49
N ASN A 12 4.86 6.07 15.62
CA ASN A 12 5.91 5.31 14.96
C ASN A 12 6.00 5.75 13.49
N SER A 13 7.23 5.89 12.97
CA SER A 13 7.46 6.20 11.55
C SER A 13 6.84 5.14 10.65
N GLY A 14 6.34 5.60 9.50
CA GLY A 14 5.42 4.88 8.61
C GLY A 14 3.94 5.12 8.95
N PHE A 15 3.62 5.75 10.09
CA PHE A 15 2.24 6.07 10.49
C PHE A 15 2.14 7.31 11.37
N LEU A 16 3.09 8.25 11.30
CA LEU A 16 2.99 9.54 11.97
C LEU A 16 1.90 10.41 11.33
N PRO A 17 1.27 11.34 12.08
CA PRO A 17 0.25 12.22 11.54
C PRO A 17 0.68 12.99 10.29
N GLU A 18 1.92 13.48 10.28
CA GLU A 18 2.52 14.22 9.17
C GLU A 18 2.79 13.34 7.94
N GLU A 19 3.25 12.10 8.12
CA GLU A 19 3.45 11.13 7.03
C GLU A 19 2.11 10.78 6.37
N ARG A 20 1.06 10.59 7.19
CA ARG A 20 -0.31 10.35 6.68
C ARG A 20 -0.87 11.57 5.97
N ALA A 21 -0.68 12.77 6.53
CA ALA A 21 -1.14 14.02 5.91
C ALA A 21 -0.45 14.26 4.55
N TRP A 22 0.85 13.94 4.45
CA TRP A 22 1.58 14.00 3.20
C TRP A 22 1.01 13.03 2.15
N MET A 23 0.78 11.76 2.52
CA MET A 23 0.14 10.78 1.63
C MET A 23 -1.27 11.22 1.22
N THR A 24 -2.09 11.74 2.14
CA THR A 24 -3.43 12.27 1.84
C THR A 24 -3.35 13.39 0.80
N ARG A 25 -2.42 14.33 0.95
CA ARG A 25 -2.23 15.41 -0.03
C ARG A 25 -1.80 14.86 -1.39
N LEU A 26 -0.88 13.89 -1.42
CA LEU A 26 -0.38 13.30 -2.67
C LEU A 26 -1.49 12.62 -3.49
N LEU A 27 -2.46 12.01 -2.81
CA LEU A 27 -3.60 11.31 -3.41
C LEU A 27 -4.82 12.21 -3.65
N ASP A 28 -4.80 13.46 -3.19
CA ASP A 28 -5.90 14.41 -3.36
C ASP A 28 -5.91 14.96 -4.80
N ALA A 29 -6.95 14.62 -5.55
CA ALA A 29 -7.14 15.08 -6.93
C ALA A 29 -7.35 16.60 -7.06
N GLY A 30 -7.74 17.28 -5.98
CA GLY A 30 -7.92 18.74 -5.94
C GLY A 30 -6.68 19.51 -5.52
N ALA A 31 -5.62 18.84 -5.05
CA ALA A 31 -4.41 19.50 -4.59
C ALA A 31 -3.45 19.80 -5.75
N GLU A 32 -2.89 21.02 -5.75
CA GLU A 32 -1.91 21.45 -6.76
C GLU A 32 -0.65 20.58 -6.72
N GLY A 33 -0.27 20.02 -7.88
CA GLY A 33 0.86 19.12 -8.02
C GLY A 33 0.62 17.69 -7.48
N ALA A 34 -0.63 17.31 -7.21
CA ALA A 34 -1.01 16.00 -6.69
C ALA A 34 -2.02 15.27 -7.61
N GLY A 35 -2.80 14.33 -7.07
CA GLY A 35 -3.81 13.57 -7.80
C GLY A 35 -3.33 12.23 -8.34
N LEU A 36 -2.31 11.65 -7.71
CA LEU A 36 -1.93 10.26 -7.98
C LEU A 36 -2.99 9.31 -7.44
N VAL A 37 -3.16 8.19 -8.12
CA VAL A 37 -4.07 7.11 -7.73
C VAL A 37 -3.25 6.00 -7.09
N ASP A 38 -3.65 5.59 -5.89
CA ASP A 38 -3.19 4.34 -5.27
C ASP A 38 -3.85 3.17 -5.99
N VAL A 39 -3.09 2.49 -6.85
CA VAL A 39 -3.65 1.48 -7.77
C VAL A 39 -4.14 0.25 -7.02
N TYR A 40 -3.51 -0.12 -5.90
CA TYR A 40 -4.02 -1.20 -5.06
C TYR A 40 -5.42 -0.88 -4.56
N ARG A 41 -5.63 0.35 -4.05
CA ARG A 41 -6.94 0.80 -3.55
C ARG A 41 -7.97 0.95 -4.65
N HIS A 42 -7.55 1.30 -5.86
CA HIS A 42 -8.41 1.36 -7.03
C HIS A 42 -8.96 -0.03 -7.40
N LEU A 43 -8.10 -1.06 -7.38
CA LEU A 43 -8.48 -2.44 -7.70
C LEU A 43 -9.16 -3.17 -6.53
N GLN A 44 -8.84 -2.81 -5.29
CA GLN A 44 -9.34 -3.45 -4.06
C GLN A 44 -10.06 -2.43 -3.15
N PRO A 45 -11.23 -1.89 -3.54
CA PRO A 45 -11.91 -0.84 -2.77
C PRO A 45 -12.28 -1.29 -1.35
N ASP A 46 -12.63 -2.57 -1.17
CA ASP A 46 -12.97 -3.18 0.12
C ASP A 46 -11.74 -3.73 0.88
N THR A 47 -10.58 -3.11 0.68
CA THR A 47 -9.27 -3.51 1.19
C THR A 47 -9.30 -4.15 2.60
N THR A 48 -8.82 -5.39 2.67
CA THR A 48 -8.70 -6.17 3.91
C THR A 48 -7.27 -6.16 4.46
N ASP A 49 -6.93 -7.07 5.38
CA ASP A 49 -5.56 -7.28 5.87
C ASP A 49 -4.69 -8.13 4.93
N ALA A 50 -5.22 -8.50 3.76
CA ALA A 50 -4.44 -9.08 2.66
C ALA A 50 -3.48 -8.06 2.01
N CYS A 51 -3.72 -6.77 2.23
CA CYS A 51 -2.97 -5.67 1.61
C CYS A 51 -1.56 -5.42 2.15
N TYR A 52 -1.18 -6.09 3.24
CA TYR A 52 0.10 -5.83 3.87
C TYR A 52 1.25 -6.28 2.99
N THR A 53 2.28 -5.46 2.92
CA THR A 53 3.50 -5.68 2.15
C THR A 53 4.73 -5.70 3.03
N TRP A 54 4.63 -5.31 4.30
CA TRP A 54 5.73 -5.38 5.28
C TRP A 54 5.32 -5.97 6.62
N TRP A 55 6.22 -6.74 7.24
CA TRP A 55 6.07 -7.28 8.59
C TRP A 55 7.38 -7.24 9.36
N SER A 56 7.34 -6.77 10.62
CA SER A 56 8.51 -6.78 11.48
C SER A 56 9.13 -8.17 11.63
N ASN A 57 10.46 -8.24 11.63
CA ASN A 57 11.19 -9.46 11.96
C ASN A 57 11.03 -9.88 13.44
N ARG A 58 10.41 -9.05 14.28
CA ARG A 58 10.14 -9.33 15.70
C ARG A 58 8.75 -9.92 15.90
N GLY A 59 8.57 -10.70 16.97
CA GLY A 59 7.25 -11.09 17.49
C GLY A 59 6.42 -12.01 16.58
N GLN A 60 7.05 -12.67 15.58
CA GLN A 60 6.38 -13.51 14.59
C GLN A 60 5.30 -12.75 13.79
N ALA A 61 5.55 -11.47 13.48
CA ALA A 61 4.56 -10.60 12.83
C ALA A 61 4.08 -11.15 11.48
N TYR A 62 4.98 -11.73 10.68
CA TYR A 62 4.64 -12.34 9.38
C TYR A 62 3.63 -13.49 9.54
N ALA A 63 3.91 -14.43 10.44
CA ALA A 63 3.03 -15.58 10.71
C ALA A 63 1.68 -15.18 11.31
N LYS A 64 1.63 -14.10 12.09
CA LYS A 64 0.40 -13.56 12.72
C LYS A 64 -0.35 -12.54 11.84
N ASN A 65 0.14 -12.28 10.63
CA ASN A 65 -0.31 -11.20 9.75
C ASN A 65 -0.45 -9.83 10.46
N VAL A 66 0.49 -9.50 11.35
CA VAL A 66 0.59 -8.17 11.98
C VAL A 66 1.42 -7.28 11.06
N GLY A 67 0.79 -6.80 9.99
CA GLY A 67 1.48 -6.14 8.89
C GLY A 67 1.12 -4.68 8.69
N TRP A 68 1.89 -4.08 7.77
CA TRP A 68 1.78 -2.72 7.26
C TRP A 68 1.74 -2.80 5.73
N ARG A 69 1.00 -1.91 5.07
CA ARG A 69 1.14 -1.67 3.63
C ARG A 69 2.06 -0.46 3.43
N LEU A 70 3.30 -0.73 3.05
CA LEU A 70 4.34 0.30 2.90
C LEU A 70 4.84 0.44 1.46
N ASP A 71 4.62 -0.59 0.65
CA ASP A 71 4.92 -0.59 -0.77
C ASP A 71 3.67 -0.20 -1.59
N TYR A 72 3.82 0.78 -2.48
CA TYR A 72 2.74 1.36 -3.27
C TYR A 72 3.10 1.37 -4.75
N HIS A 73 2.08 1.16 -5.59
CA HIS A 73 2.13 1.61 -6.97
C HIS A 73 1.21 2.82 -7.13
N LEU A 74 1.81 4.00 -7.22
CA LEU A 74 1.09 5.26 -7.44
C LEU A 74 1.19 5.64 -8.91
N ALA A 75 0.05 5.87 -9.55
CA ALA A 75 -0.03 6.14 -10.98
C ALA A 75 -0.83 7.42 -11.25
N THR A 76 -0.59 8.06 -12.40
CA THR A 76 -1.51 9.10 -12.89
C THR A 76 -2.88 8.49 -13.19
N PRO A 77 -3.98 9.26 -13.16
CA PRO A 77 -5.32 8.73 -13.41
C PRO A 77 -5.45 7.95 -14.73
N THR A 78 -4.79 8.42 -15.79
CA THR A 78 -4.81 7.76 -17.10
C THR A 78 -4.15 6.37 -17.06
N LEU A 79 -3.01 6.22 -16.40
CA LEU A 79 -2.35 4.93 -16.27
C LEU A 79 -3.12 4.01 -15.31
N ALA A 80 -3.61 4.55 -14.19
CA ALA A 80 -4.39 3.78 -13.22
C ALA A 80 -5.65 3.14 -13.83
N ALA A 81 -6.29 3.81 -14.79
CA ALA A 81 -7.45 3.28 -15.52
C ALA A 81 -7.13 2.04 -16.39
N LEU A 82 -5.86 1.82 -16.71
CA LEU A 82 -5.38 0.64 -17.44
C LEU A 82 -5.04 -0.52 -16.52
N ALA A 83 -5.03 -0.33 -15.19
CA ALA A 83 -4.75 -1.42 -14.25
C ALA A 83 -5.84 -2.51 -14.33
N ARG A 84 -5.44 -3.78 -14.23
CA ARG A 84 -6.34 -4.95 -14.33
C ARG A 84 -6.30 -5.85 -13.11
N SER A 85 -5.10 -6.10 -12.58
CA SER A 85 -4.90 -6.94 -11.40
C SER A 85 -3.74 -6.44 -10.57
N GLU A 86 -3.80 -6.73 -9.27
CA GLU A 86 -2.69 -6.62 -8.34
C GLU A 86 -2.40 -7.98 -7.72
N HIS A 87 -1.15 -8.19 -7.32
CA HIS A 87 -0.79 -9.36 -6.54
C HIS A 87 0.30 -9.04 -5.51
N ILE A 88 0.07 -9.45 -4.26
CA ILE A 88 1.08 -9.43 -3.19
C ILE A 88 1.62 -10.85 -2.99
N TYR A 89 2.86 -11.08 -3.40
CA TYR A 89 3.47 -12.41 -3.39
C TYR A 89 4.00 -12.78 -2.00
N LYS A 90 3.37 -13.76 -1.36
CA LYS A 90 3.74 -14.24 0.00
C LYS A 90 4.16 -15.70 0.07
N THR A 91 4.19 -16.43 -1.05
CA THR A 91 4.45 -17.87 -1.07
C THR A 91 5.88 -18.20 -0.59
N VAL A 92 6.86 -17.43 -1.03
CA VAL A 92 8.25 -17.53 -0.55
C VAL A 92 8.64 -16.19 0.08
N LYS A 93 9.16 -16.25 1.31
CA LYS A 93 9.63 -15.06 2.02
C LYS A 93 11.06 -14.74 1.61
N PHE A 94 11.24 -13.71 0.78
CA PHE A 94 12.56 -13.21 0.38
C PHE A 94 13.08 -12.10 1.30
N SER A 95 12.18 -11.36 1.94
CA SER A 95 12.47 -10.17 2.74
C SER A 95 11.46 -10.03 3.89
N ASP A 96 11.63 -9.02 4.75
CA ASP A 96 10.54 -8.52 5.61
C ASP A 96 9.45 -7.78 4.81
N HIS A 97 9.75 -7.46 3.55
CA HIS A 97 8.77 -7.07 2.53
C HIS A 97 8.29 -8.25 1.66
N ALA A 98 7.05 -8.15 1.18
CA ALA A 98 6.49 -8.97 0.10
C ALA A 98 6.38 -8.12 -1.18
N PRO A 99 6.80 -8.64 -2.35
CA PRO A 99 6.63 -7.93 -3.61
C PRO A 99 5.15 -7.68 -3.91
N ILE A 100 4.85 -6.46 -4.38
CA ILE A 100 3.58 -6.11 -5.01
C ILE A 100 3.79 -5.95 -6.52
N THR A 101 2.96 -6.59 -7.31
CA THR A 101 2.93 -6.45 -8.78
C THR A 101 1.57 -5.92 -9.22
N VAL A 102 1.56 -5.18 -10.32
CA VAL A 102 0.34 -4.66 -10.95
C VAL A 102 0.43 -4.94 -12.44
N ASP A 103 -0.62 -5.54 -12.99
CA ASP A 103 -0.75 -5.79 -14.42
C ASP A 103 -1.60 -4.69 -15.05
N TYR A 104 -1.12 -4.18 -16.18
CA TYR A 104 -1.74 -3.12 -16.95
C TYR A 104 -2.10 -3.60 -18.36
N ASP A 105 -3.21 -3.10 -18.86
CA ASP A 105 -3.58 -3.13 -20.27
C ASP A 105 -2.89 -1.95 -20.97
N PHE A 106 -1.56 -2.05 -21.09
CA PHE A 106 -0.68 -1.01 -21.60
C PHE A 106 0.45 -1.63 -22.41
N ASP A 107 0.65 -1.15 -23.63
CA ASP A 107 1.80 -1.51 -24.47
C ASP A 107 2.93 -0.50 -24.24
N LEU A 108 4.11 -1.02 -23.86
CA LEU A 108 5.30 -0.22 -23.54
C LEU A 108 6.07 0.24 -24.79
#